data_AF-A0A100VPL5-F1
#
_entry.id   AF-A0A100VPL5-F1
#
_cell.length_a   1.000
_cell.length_b   1.000
_cell.length_c   1.000
_cell.angle_alpha   90.00
_cell.angle_beta   90.00
_cell.angle_gamma   90.00
#
_symmetry.space_group_name_H-M   'P 1'
#
loop_
_entity.id
_entity.type
_entity.pdbx_description
1 polymer ?
#
loop_
_entity_poly.entity_id
_entity_poly.type
_entity_poly.pdbx_seq_one_letter_code
_entity_poly.pdbx_strand_id
1 'polypeptide(L)'
;MASKCKYMQCLNQITESEMIVMQQTFRITDEDGIHARPATALVNTANKFKGAESFAEANGKKVTLKSILGVLSLGLEQGDTISIIVEGEGEAEALQALTDVMVNEGLGEINA
;
A
#
# COMPACT_ATOMS: atom_id res chain seq x y z
N MET A 1 15.73 24.32 32.41
CA MET A 1 14.58 23.93 31.55
C MET A 1 15.07 23.86 30.11
N ALA A 2 14.49 22.96 29.30
CA ALA A 2 14.91 22.57 27.95
C ALA A 2 16.07 21.55 27.89
N SER A 3 15.77 20.27 28.20
CA SER A 3 16.56 19.12 27.72
C SER A 3 15.84 17.82 28.07
N LYS A 4 14.82 17.48 27.29
CA LYS A 4 14.35 16.08 27.12
C LYS A 4 13.50 15.87 25.86
N CYS A 5 13.60 16.77 24.87
CA CYS A 5 13.18 16.51 23.50
C CYS A 5 14.36 15.91 22.70
N LYS A 6 15.01 14.87 23.26
CA LYS A 6 16.14 14.18 22.62
C LYS A 6 15.85 12.70 22.33
N TYR A 7 14.67 12.22 22.71
CA TYR A 7 14.23 10.84 22.46
C TYR A 7 13.49 10.67 21.13
N MET A 8 12.98 11.75 20.53
CA MET A 8 12.19 11.69 19.29
C MET A 8 13.02 11.70 17.99
N GLN A 9 14.35 11.79 18.09
CA GLN A 9 15.24 11.88 16.91
C GLN A 9 16.14 10.64 16.71
N CYS A 10 16.01 9.60 17.55
CA CYS A 10 16.89 8.43 17.50
C CYS A 10 16.25 7.16 16.89
N LEU A 11 15.00 7.18 16.45
CA LEU A 11 14.36 6.02 15.81
C LEU A 11 14.33 6.11 14.27
N ASN A 12 14.91 7.18 13.68
CA ASN A 12 15.04 7.35 12.23
C ASN A 12 16.40 6.86 11.69
N GLN A 13 17.14 6.04 12.44
CA GLN A 13 18.46 5.54 12.04
C GLN A 13 18.59 4.04 12.23
N ILE A 14 17.76 3.24 11.57
CA ILE A 14 18.12 1.85 11.24
C ILE A 14 17.51 1.51 9.88
N THR A 15 18.37 1.07 8.95
CA THR A 15 18.13 0.57 7.58
C THR A 15 18.05 1.57 6.42
N GLU A 16 19.14 2.29 6.17
CA GLU A 16 19.56 2.62 4.79
C GLU A 16 20.20 1.37 4.14
N SER A 17 19.41 0.29 4.00
CA SER A 17 19.62 -0.63 2.89
C SER A 17 18.99 0.07 1.71
N GLU A 18 19.69 0.20 0.58
CA GLU A 18 19.12 0.76 -0.65
C GLU A 18 18.02 -0.21 -1.14
N MET A 19 16.85 -0.12 -0.50
CA MET A 19 15.63 -0.78 -0.91
C MET A 19 15.03 0.13 -1.96
N ILE A 20 15.12 -0.32 -3.20
CA ILE A 20 14.25 0.10 -4.30
C ILE A 20 12.83 -0.05 -3.77
N VAL A 21 12.24 1.09 -3.35
CA VAL A 21 10.88 1.20 -2.80
C VAL A 21 10.12 2.34 -3.47
N MET A 22 8.96 2.02 -4.02
CA MET A 22 7.99 2.98 -4.54
C MET A 22 6.66 2.83 -3.81
N GLN A 23 5.97 3.96 -3.62
CA GLN A 23 4.66 3.95 -2.99
C GLN A 23 3.71 4.93 -3.67
N GLN A 24 2.42 4.61 -3.62
CA GLN A 24 1.35 5.49 -4.06
C GLN A 24 0.19 5.42 -3.07
N THR A 25 -0.29 6.59 -2.67
CA THR A 25 -1.43 6.72 -1.76
C THR A 25 -2.71 6.95 -2.54
N PHE A 26 -3.79 6.30 -2.10
CA PHE A 26 -5.13 6.39 -2.68
C PHE A 26 -6.17 6.72 -1.62
N ARG A 27 -7.19 7.45 -2.01
CA ARG A 27 -8.43 7.61 -1.26
C ARG A 27 -9.46 6.62 -1.79
N ILE A 28 -10.07 5.84 -0.92
CA ILE A 28 -11.13 4.90 -1.30
C ILE A 28 -12.38 5.69 -1.69
N THR A 29 -12.88 5.46 -2.90
CA THR A 29 -14.06 6.16 -3.44
C THR A 29 -15.29 5.25 -3.54
N ASP A 30 -15.06 3.94 -3.60
CA ASP A 30 -16.12 2.93 -3.65
C ASP A 30 -16.99 2.99 -2.37
N GLU A 31 -18.31 2.95 -2.55
CA GLU A 31 -19.28 3.01 -1.44
C GLU A 31 -19.25 1.76 -0.58
N ASP A 32 -18.91 0.60 -1.16
CA ASP A 32 -18.75 -0.67 -0.46
C ASP A 32 -17.33 -0.84 0.15
N GLY A 33 -16.46 0.16 -0.02
CA GLY A 33 -15.06 0.09 0.40
C GLY A 33 -14.25 -0.96 -0.38
N ILE A 34 -13.23 -1.55 0.25
CA ILE A 34 -12.50 -2.66 -0.40
C ILE A 34 -13.24 -3.98 -0.20
N HIS A 35 -13.92 -4.43 -1.26
CA HIS A 35 -14.64 -5.69 -1.29
C HIS A 35 -13.93 -6.76 -2.16
N ALA A 36 -14.47 -7.99 -2.17
CA ALA A 36 -13.78 -9.17 -2.70
C ALA A 36 -13.40 -9.09 -4.19
N ARG A 37 -14.22 -8.45 -5.02
CA ARG A 37 -14.02 -8.39 -6.48
C ARG A 37 -12.75 -7.60 -6.85
N PRO A 38 -12.62 -6.32 -6.48
CA PRO A 38 -11.42 -5.56 -6.83
C PRO A 38 -10.21 -5.94 -5.95
N ALA A 39 -10.41 -6.46 -4.74
CA ALA A 39 -9.35 -7.09 -3.97
C ALA A 39 -8.74 -8.31 -4.70
N THR A 40 -9.56 -9.13 -5.35
CA THR A 40 -9.07 -10.25 -6.18
C THR A 40 -8.25 -9.74 -7.37
N ALA A 41 -8.68 -8.66 -8.01
CA ALA A 41 -7.94 -8.06 -9.12
C ALA A 41 -6.56 -7.54 -8.66
N LEU A 42 -6.49 -6.85 -7.52
CA LEU A 42 -5.23 -6.39 -6.91
C LEU A 42 -4.30 -7.57 -6.61
N VAL A 43 -4.82 -8.62 -5.97
CA VAL A 43 -4.06 -9.82 -5.61
C VAL A 43 -3.54 -10.55 -6.83
N ASN A 44 -4.36 -10.71 -7.86
CA ASN A 44 -3.94 -11.34 -9.11
C ASN A 44 -2.85 -10.54 -9.81
N THR A 45 -2.93 -9.21 -9.78
CA THR A 45 -1.92 -8.33 -10.36
C THR A 45 -0.63 -8.37 -9.55
N ALA A 46 -0.69 -8.24 -8.22
CA ALA A 46 0.46 -8.37 -7.33
C ALA A 46 1.22 -9.69 -7.52
N ASN A 47 0.51 -10.81 -7.68
CA ASN A 47 1.11 -12.13 -7.88
C ASN A 47 1.81 -12.33 -9.23
N LYS A 48 1.60 -11.44 -10.23
CA LYS A 48 2.35 -11.47 -11.50
C LYS A 48 3.79 -11.01 -11.32
N PHE A 49 4.06 -10.14 -10.34
CA PHE A 49 5.37 -9.56 -10.08
C PHE A 49 6.11 -10.39 -9.03
N LYS A 50 6.86 -11.39 -9.47
CA LYS A 50 7.60 -12.29 -8.57
C LYS A 50 8.87 -11.65 -7.98
N GLY A 51 9.45 -10.67 -8.69
CA GLY A 51 10.64 -9.93 -8.26
C GLY A 51 10.34 -8.74 -7.34
N ALA A 52 9.07 -8.35 -7.22
CA ALA A 52 8.61 -7.27 -6.37
C ALA A 52 7.71 -7.80 -5.24
N GLU A 53 7.97 -7.34 -4.03
CA GLU A 53 7.06 -7.48 -2.91
C GLU A 53 6.11 -6.29 -2.89
N SER A 54 4.82 -6.54 -2.67
CA SER A 54 3.79 -5.50 -2.67
C SER A 54 2.96 -5.58 -1.41
N PHE A 55 2.71 -4.41 -0.84
CA PHE A 55 2.06 -4.23 0.44
C PHE A 55 0.98 -3.15 0.34
N ALA A 56 -0.01 -3.28 1.21
CA ALA A 56 -1.02 -2.27 1.47
C ALA A 56 -0.90 -1.85 2.93
N GLU A 57 -0.81 -0.55 3.18
CA GLU A 57 -0.78 0.04 4.50
C GLU A 57 -1.94 1.00 4.70
N ALA A 58 -2.70 0.78 5.77
CA ALA A 58 -3.80 1.65 6.17
C ALA A 58 -4.08 1.45 7.66
N ASN A 59 -4.55 2.51 8.34
CA ASN A 59 -4.93 2.44 9.77
C ASN A 59 -3.84 1.83 10.67
N GLY A 60 -2.56 2.08 10.36
CA GLY A 60 -1.41 1.54 11.10
C GLY A 60 -1.17 0.03 10.92
N LYS A 61 -1.84 -0.61 9.97
CA LYS A 61 -1.66 -2.03 9.60
C LYS A 61 -1.03 -2.12 8.21
N LYS A 62 0.05 -2.89 8.08
CA LYS A 62 0.66 -3.26 6.79
C LYS A 62 0.37 -4.73 6.49
N VAL A 63 -0.17 -5.02 5.31
CA VAL A 63 -0.48 -6.38 4.82
C VAL A 63 0.14 -6.60 3.46
N THR A 64 0.36 -7.85 3.06
CA THR A 64 0.79 -8.16 1.69
C THR A 64 -0.38 -8.05 0.71
N LEU A 65 -0.14 -7.46 -0.46
CA LEU A 65 -1.10 -7.42 -1.57
C LEU A 65 -1.22 -8.77 -2.30
N LYS A 66 -0.34 -9.74 -2.03
CA LYS A 66 -0.39 -11.08 -2.64
C LYS A 66 -1.43 -12.01 -1.97
N SER A 67 -2.05 -11.58 -0.87
CA SER A 67 -3.06 -12.35 -0.12
C SER A 67 -4.37 -11.57 0.02
N ILE A 68 -5.44 -12.09 -0.59
CA ILE A 68 -6.78 -11.49 -0.53
C ILE A 68 -7.29 -11.31 0.90
N LEU A 69 -7.01 -12.28 1.78
CA LEU A 69 -7.43 -12.19 3.18
C LEU A 69 -6.73 -11.04 3.91
N GLY A 70 -5.47 -10.77 3.58
CA GLY A 70 -4.73 -9.64 4.12
C GLY A 70 -5.37 -8.32 3.71
N VAL A 71 -5.65 -8.17 2.42
CA VAL A 71 -6.29 -6.97 1.86
C VAL A 71 -7.65 -6.70 2.50
N LEU A 72 -8.53 -7.71 2.54
CA LEU A 72 -9.86 -7.57 3.14
C LEU A 72 -9.80 -7.31 4.66
N SER A 73 -8.77 -7.81 5.36
CA SER A 73 -8.61 -7.59 6.81
C SER A 73 -8.29 -6.13 7.20
N LEU A 74 -7.91 -5.29 6.23
CA LEU A 74 -7.74 -3.85 6.45
C LEU A 74 -9.08 -3.16 6.77
N GLY A 75 -10.19 -3.72 6.28
CA GLY A 75 -11.55 -3.23 6.57
C GLY A 75 -11.74 -1.77 6.17
N LEU A 76 -11.28 -1.40 4.97
CA LEU A 76 -11.32 -0.03 4.49
C LEU A 76 -12.68 0.31 3.90
N GLU A 77 -13.21 1.45 4.32
CA GLU A 77 -14.50 2.00 3.92
C GLU A 77 -14.31 3.21 2.98
N GLN A 78 -15.41 3.70 2.42
CA GLN A 78 -15.38 4.91 1.60
C GLN A 78 -14.75 6.09 2.35
N GLY A 79 -13.84 6.79 1.71
CA GLY A 79 -13.14 7.95 2.26
C GLY A 79 -11.86 7.60 3.02
N ASP A 80 -11.61 6.33 3.33
CA ASP A 80 -10.36 5.88 3.94
C ASP A 80 -9.17 6.09 2.99
N THR A 81 -7.97 6.05 3.56
CA THR A 81 -6.71 6.17 2.83
C THR A 81 -5.93 4.87 2.90
N ILE A 82 -5.43 4.43 1.75
CA ILE A 82 -4.56 3.26 1.60
C ILE A 82 -3.27 3.67 0.89
N SER A 83 -2.13 3.21 1.40
CA SER A 83 -0.83 3.34 0.74
C SER A 83 -0.44 2.00 0.15
N ILE A 84 -0.27 1.94 -1.16
CA ILE A 84 0.31 0.79 -1.85
C ILE A 84 1.82 1.01 -1.89
N ILE A 85 2.57 0.05 -1.37
CA ILE A 85 4.02 0.07 -1.27
C ILE A 85 4.56 -1.12 -2.05
N VAL A 86 5.52 -0.91 -2.92
CA VAL A 86 6.17 -1.93 -3.72
C VAL A 86 7.67 -1.83 -3.52
N GLU A 87 8.31 -2.97 -3.29
CA GLU A 87 9.73 -3.09 -2.98
C GLU A 87 10.35 -4.16 -3.90
N GLY A 88 11.52 -3.87 -4.50
CA GLY A 88 12.28 -4.87 -5.27
C GLY A 88 12.30 -4.68 -6.80
N GLU A 89 12.54 -5.76 -7.54
CA GLU A 89 12.76 -5.70 -8.99
C GLU A 89 11.44 -5.47 -9.76
N GLY A 90 11.43 -4.43 -10.59
CA GLY A 90 10.24 -4.03 -11.35
C GLY A 90 9.19 -3.31 -10.51
N GLU A 91 9.61 -2.63 -9.44
CA GLU A 91 8.70 -1.90 -8.54
C GLU A 91 7.84 -0.86 -9.25
N ALA A 92 8.39 -0.20 -10.27
CA ALA A 92 7.72 0.88 -10.99
C ALA A 92 6.59 0.30 -11.86
N GLU A 93 6.88 -0.77 -12.60
CA GLU A 93 5.89 -1.48 -13.40
C GLU A 93 4.82 -2.14 -12.53
N ALA A 94 5.22 -2.71 -11.39
CA ALA A 94 4.31 -3.31 -10.43
C ALA A 94 3.39 -2.28 -9.77
N LEU A 95 3.93 -1.15 -9.30
CA LEU A 95 3.15 -0.07 -8.71
C LEU A 95 2.19 0.55 -9.75
N GLN A 96 2.65 0.74 -10.98
CA GLN A 96 1.79 1.24 -12.05
C GLN A 96 0.63 0.28 -12.33
N ALA A 97 0.92 -1.03 -12.46
CA ALA A 97 -0.13 -2.02 -12.72
C ALA A 97 -1.15 -2.11 -11.55
N LEU A 98 -0.69 -1.96 -10.30
CA LEU A 98 -1.57 -1.91 -9.13
C LEU A 98 -2.40 -0.62 -9.09
N THR A 99 -1.79 0.50 -9.47
CA THR A 99 -2.47 1.81 -9.61
C THR A 99 -3.57 1.73 -10.65
N ASP A 100 -3.29 1.12 -11.80
CA ASP A 100 -4.28 0.92 -12.86
C ASP A 100 -5.47 0.08 -12.38
N VAL A 101 -5.24 -0.95 -11.57
CA VAL A 101 -6.33 -1.74 -10.97
C VAL A 101 -7.14 -0.90 -9.99
N MET A 102 -6.50 -0.12 -9.12
CA MET A 102 -7.21 0.76 -8.17
C MET A 102 -8.16 1.73 -8.88
N VAL A 103 -7.70 2.33 -9.97
CA VAL A 103 -8.48 3.30 -10.74
C VAL A 103 -9.54 2.62 -11.62
N ASN A 104 -9.17 1.58 -12.38
CA ASN A 104 -10.08 0.94 -13.35
C ASN A 104 -11.20 0.14 -12.69
N GLU A 105 -10.97 -0.43 -11.51
CA GLU A 105 -12.01 -1.12 -10.75
C GLU A 105 -12.88 -0.16 -9.93
N GLY A 106 -12.58 1.16 -9.94
CA GLY A 106 -13.33 2.17 -9.20
C GLY A 106 -13.08 2.19 -7.69
N LEU A 107 -12.03 1.49 -7.22
CA LEU A 107 -11.72 1.38 -5.80
C LEU A 107 -11.32 2.71 -5.16
N GLY A 108 -10.54 3.51 -5.89
CA GLY A 108 -10.00 4.74 -5.33
C GLY A 108 -9.31 5.64 -6.34
N GLU A 109 -9.12 6.88 -5.92
CA GLU A 109 -8.41 7.92 -6.65
C GLU A 109 -7.07 8.23 -6.00
N ILE A 110 -6.10 8.68 -6.80
CA ILE A 110 -4.78 9.08 -6.31
C ILE A 110 -4.95 10.24 -5.33
N ASN A 111 -4.50 10.05 -4.10
CA ASN A 111 -4.51 11.07 -3.06
C ASN A 111 -3.18 11.83 -3.11
N ALA A 112 -3.25 13.12 -3.45
CA ALA A 112 -2.10 14.02 -3.62
C ALA A 112 -1.79 14.80 -2.35
#